data_AF-A0A9P1GHU5-F1
#
_entry.id   AF-A0A9P1GHU5-F1
#
_cell.length_a   1.000
_cell.length_b   1.000
_cell.length_c   1.000
_cell.angle_alpha   90.00
_cell.angle_beta   90.00
_cell.angle_gamma   90.00
#
_symmetry.space_group_name_H-M   'P 1'
#
loop_
_entity.id
_entity.type
_entity.pdbx_description
1 polymer ?
#
loop_
_entity_poly.entity_id
_entity_poly.type
_entity_poly.pdbx_seq_one_letter_code
_entity_poly.pdbx_strand_id
1 'polypeptide(L)'
;MDALNSSEMLLESLQVHHDHVIVVTDRHALAAHEYWHRKTGSCWIDAVWISNQESYSCSGTLVALQRLEAPNQLPRSQLQINFAAADQVVKVEFMVSEVSHSEFEVQVLRERRHRRNFGDEVYLSNEEYSNLAVQLAGSRAAVGRVRTLDIVGGFWSAETRQCARHELSLQERQGKTLQLQRYLAAQEAKCPTPAAPGRVGCRN
;
A
#
# COMPACT_ATOMS: atom_id res chain seq x y z
N MET A 1 3.79 -25.46 43.33
CA MET A 1 4.38 -24.15 43.66
C MET A 1 5.73 -24.13 42.95
N ASP A 2 5.96 -23.48 41.83
CA ASP A 2 5.22 -22.44 41.12
C ASP A 2 5.40 -22.59 39.62
N ALA A 3 4.34 -22.22 38.90
CA ALA A 3 4.34 -21.95 37.48
C ALA A 3 5.03 -20.61 37.21
N LEU A 4 5.50 -20.43 35.96
CA LEU A 4 5.55 -19.21 35.14
C LEU A 4 6.55 -19.51 34.00
N ASN A 5 6.10 -20.14 32.91
CA ASN A 5 5.70 -19.43 31.68
C ASN A 5 6.61 -18.24 31.35
N SER A 6 7.69 -18.50 30.62
CA SER A 6 8.29 -17.52 29.72
C SER A 6 8.12 -18.04 28.30
N SER A 7 6.95 -17.70 27.75
CA SER A 7 6.64 -17.86 26.33
C SER A 7 7.46 -16.83 25.58
N GLU A 8 8.70 -17.20 25.29
CA GLU A 8 9.57 -16.52 24.34
C GLU A 8 9.07 -16.89 22.94
N MET A 9 7.94 -16.29 22.54
CA MET A 9 7.53 -16.26 21.14
C MET A 9 8.50 -15.36 20.41
N LEU A 10 9.57 -15.99 19.92
CA LEU A 10 10.39 -15.51 18.83
C LEU A 10 9.46 -15.13 17.67
N LEU A 11 9.24 -13.82 17.52
CA LEU A 11 8.87 -13.21 16.25
C LEU A 11 10.02 -13.48 15.29
N GLU A 12 10.00 -14.67 14.67
CA GLU A 12 10.79 -14.93 13.48
C GLU A 12 10.37 -13.91 12.43
N SER A 13 11.25 -12.94 12.30
CA SER A 13 11.35 -11.94 11.25
C SER A 13 10.96 -12.52 9.89
N LEU A 14 9.80 -12.09 9.40
CA LEU A 14 9.37 -12.20 8.01
C LEU A 14 10.40 -11.51 7.10
N GLN A 15 11.39 -12.26 6.63
CA GLN A 15 12.12 -11.93 5.42
C GLN A 15 11.36 -12.52 4.23
N VAL A 16 10.60 -11.67 3.55
CA VAL A 16 10.12 -11.96 2.20
C VAL A 16 10.46 -10.74 1.33
N HIS A 17 11.52 -10.88 0.54
CA HIS A 17 11.85 -9.96 -0.55
C HIS A 17 10.92 -10.22 -1.72
N HIS A 18 9.80 -9.52 -1.73
CA HIS A 18 8.98 -9.28 -2.90
C HIS A 18 8.39 -7.89 -2.73
N ASP A 19 8.46 -7.05 -3.77
CA ASP A 19 7.79 -5.75 -3.86
C ASP A 19 6.27 -5.94 -3.90
N HIS A 20 5.73 -6.47 -2.80
CA HIS A 20 4.31 -6.66 -2.59
C HIS A 20 3.73 -5.31 -2.22
N VAL A 21 2.80 -4.84 -3.07
CA VAL A 21 1.85 -3.80 -2.73
C VAL A 21 1.21 -4.17 -1.39
N ILE A 22 1.58 -3.48 -0.32
CA ILE A 22 0.93 -3.62 0.98
C ILE A 22 -0.44 -2.96 0.82
N VAL A 23 -1.45 -3.76 0.49
CA VAL A 23 -2.84 -3.34 0.57
C VAL A 23 -3.12 -3.15 2.06
N VAL A 24 -3.14 -1.89 2.50
CA VAL A 24 -3.49 -1.54 3.88
C VAL A 24 -4.97 -1.88 4.09
N THR A 25 -5.26 -3.07 4.60
CA THR A 25 -6.62 -3.51 4.94
C THR A 25 -7.06 -3.03 6.33
N ASP A 26 -6.13 -2.52 7.14
CA ASP A 26 -6.43 -2.01 8.48
C ASP A 26 -7.15 -0.66 8.42
N ARG A 27 -8.34 -0.59 9.02
CA ARG A 27 -9.21 0.60 8.98
C ARG A 27 -8.60 1.80 9.71
N HIS A 28 -7.80 1.58 10.75
CA HIS A 28 -7.14 2.68 11.48
C HIS A 28 -6.04 3.30 10.61
N ALA A 29 -5.27 2.47 9.93
CA ALA A 29 -4.24 2.93 8.99
C ALA A 29 -4.83 3.69 7.80
N LEU A 30 -5.94 3.20 7.23
CA LEU A 30 -6.67 3.92 6.19
C LEU A 30 -7.23 5.27 6.68
N ALA A 31 -7.75 5.33 7.91
CA ALA A 31 -8.25 6.57 8.49
C ALA A 31 -7.11 7.60 8.69
N ALA A 32 -5.97 7.17 9.23
CA ALA A 32 -4.80 8.04 9.40
C ALA A 32 -4.27 8.56 8.06
N HIS A 33 -4.23 7.69 7.06
CA HIS A 33 -3.79 8.01 5.71
C HIS A 33 -4.70 9.06 5.04
N GLU A 34 -6.01 8.82 5.01
CA GLU A 34 -6.98 9.78 4.47
C GLU A 34 -6.94 11.12 5.23
N TYR A 35 -6.79 11.08 6.55
CA TYR A 35 -6.65 12.29 7.37
C TYR A 35 -5.45 13.14 6.92
N TRP A 36 -4.29 12.50 6.78
CA TRP A 36 -3.05 13.16 6.39
C TRP A 36 -3.17 13.86 5.03
N HIS A 37 -3.72 13.16 4.04
CA HIS A 37 -3.94 13.72 2.71
C HIS A 37 -4.89 14.90 2.71
N ARG A 38 -6.02 14.78 3.40
CA ARG A 38 -7.00 15.86 3.52
C ARG A 38 -6.39 17.12 4.13
N LYS A 39 -5.49 16.96 5.11
CA LYS A 39 -4.90 18.09 5.84
C LYS A 39 -3.70 18.71 5.14
N THR A 40 -2.92 17.93 4.42
CA THR A 40 -1.75 18.43 3.69
C THR A 40 -2.07 18.84 2.25
N GLY A 41 -3.26 18.50 1.73
CA GLY A 41 -3.65 18.79 0.35
C GLY A 41 -2.73 18.16 -0.70
N SER A 42 -1.82 17.28 -0.29
CA SER A 42 -0.71 16.80 -1.09
C SER A 42 -0.97 15.38 -1.57
N CYS A 43 -0.66 15.10 -2.83
CA CYS A 43 -0.52 13.73 -3.32
C CYS A 43 0.93 13.30 -3.08
N TRP A 44 1.13 12.37 -2.15
CA TRP A 44 2.47 11.89 -1.77
C TRP A 44 2.86 10.71 -2.66
N ILE A 45 3.16 10.95 -3.94
CA ILE A 45 3.52 9.87 -4.88
C ILE A 45 5.01 9.56 -4.74
N ASP A 46 5.38 8.29 -4.53
CA ASP A 46 6.78 7.89 -4.50
C ASP A 46 7.41 8.09 -5.89
N ALA A 47 8.46 8.90 -6.01
CA ALA A 47 9.11 9.17 -7.30
C ALA A 47 9.78 7.94 -7.93
N VAL A 48 10.20 6.94 -7.13
CA VAL A 48 10.76 5.67 -7.65
C VAL A 48 9.71 4.91 -8.48
N TRP A 49 8.43 5.21 -8.29
CA TRP A 49 7.35 4.70 -9.12
C TRP A 49 7.32 5.31 -10.53
N ILE A 50 7.56 6.62 -10.64
CA ILE A 50 7.47 7.35 -11.92
C ILE A 50 8.45 6.75 -12.94
N SER A 51 9.60 6.26 -12.48
CA SER A 51 10.60 5.61 -13.32
C SER A 51 10.27 4.17 -13.70
N ASN A 52 9.49 3.42 -12.92
CA ASN A 52 9.29 1.97 -13.12
C ASN A 52 7.91 1.57 -13.69
N GLN A 53 6.91 2.44 -13.74
CA GLN A 53 5.57 2.27 -14.37
C GLN A 53 4.75 0.97 -14.07
N GLU A 54 5.27 0.00 -13.32
CA GLU A 54 4.69 -1.35 -13.23
C GLU A 54 3.91 -1.64 -11.92
N SER A 55 3.94 -0.76 -10.92
CA SER A 55 3.27 -1.02 -9.63
C SER A 55 2.79 0.23 -8.90
N TYR A 56 1.48 0.48 -8.81
CA TYR A 56 0.95 1.60 -8.03
C TYR A 56 1.32 1.47 -6.55
N SER A 57 2.21 2.35 -6.09
CA SER A 57 2.53 2.52 -4.69
C SER A 57 1.66 3.64 -4.14
N CYS A 58 0.58 3.26 -3.44
CA CYS A 58 -0.17 4.20 -2.62
C CYS A 58 0.80 4.88 -1.64
N SER A 59 0.68 6.19 -1.58
CA SER A 59 1.49 7.24 -0.95
C SER A 59 1.91 7.13 0.52
N GLY A 60 1.76 5.97 1.15
CA GLY A 60 2.03 5.78 2.55
C GLY A 60 2.35 4.32 2.83
N THR A 61 3.58 4.02 3.21
CA THR A 61 3.94 2.68 3.67
C THR A 61 3.71 2.60 5.17
N LEU A 62 2.84 1.68 5.61
CA LEU A 62 2.68 1.37 7.03
C LEU A 62 3.96 0.67 7.53
N VAL A 63 4.71 1.35 8.39
CA VAL A 63 5.98 0.87 8.96
C VAL A 63 5.76 0.11 10.26
N ALA A 64 4.86 0.61 11.10
CA ALA A 64 4.56 0.00 12.38
C ALA A 64 3.08 0.20 12.75
N LEU A 65 2.52 -0.81 13.41
CA LEU A 65 1.17 -0.83 13.95
C LEU A 65 1.23 -1.48 15.33
N GLN A 66 0.83 -0.72 16.35
CA GLN A 66 0.67 -1.21 17.71
C GLN A 66 -0.78 -1.00 18.14
N ARG A 67 -1.50 -2.09 18.41
CA ARG A 67 -2.85 -2.03 18.97
C ARG A 67 -2.75 -1.86 20.48
N LEU A 68 -3.48 -0.89 21.01
CA LEU A 68 -3.54 -0.58 22.43
C LEU A 68 -4.88 -1.05 22.95
N GLU A 69 -4.86 -2.16 23.69
CA GLU A 69 -6.03 -2.71 24.36
C GLU A 69 -6.02 -2.24 25.81
N ALA A 70 -7.05 -1.51 26.22
CA ALA A 70 -7.25 -1.12 27.61
C ALA A 70 -8.66 -1.53 28.06
N PRO A 71 -8.81 -2.12 29.26
CA PRO A 71 -10.12 -2.50 29.79
C PRO A 71 -11.02 -1.26 29.85
N ASN A 72 -12.24 -1.37 29.31
CA ASN A 72 -13.25 -0.31 29.28
C ASN A 72 -12.89 0.93 28.46
N GLN A 73 -11.91 0.84 27.55
CA GLN A 73 -11.60 1.92 26.61
C GLN A 73 -11.94 1.52 25.18
N LEU A 74 -12.26 2.51 24.35
CA LEU A 74 -12.44 2.31 22.92
C LEU A 74 -11.14 1.80 22.29
N PRO A 75 -11.21 0.97 21.23
CA PRO A 75 -10.03 0.52 20.51
C PRO A 75 -9.17 1.69 20.04
N ARG A 76 -7.85 1.58 20.28
CA ARG A 76 -6.86 2.55 19.81
C ARG A 76 -5.70 1.85 19.15
N SER A 77 -5.13 2.50 18.15
CA SER A 77 -3.93 2.03 17.46
C SER A 77 -2.93 3.16 17.33
N GLN A 78 -1.68 2.88 17.71
CA GLN A 78 -0.55 3.73 17.39
C GLN A 78 0.07 3.23 16.09
N LEU A 79 0.22 4.15 15.13
CA LEU A 79 0.64 3.84 13.78
C LEU A 79 1.88 4.66 13.41
N GLN A 80 2.70 4.10 12.53
CA GLN A 80 3.76 4.83 11.88
C GLN A 80 3.67 4.63 10.38
N ILE A 81 3.46 5.71 9.64
CA ILE A 81 3.34 5.69 8.18
C ILE A 81 4.44 6.57 7.59
N ASN A 82 5.14 6.05 6.59
CA ASN A 82 6.07 6.81 5.78
C ASN A 82 5.38 7.29 4.52
N PHE A 83 5.23 8.61 4.37
CA PHE A 83 4.79 9.25 3.15
C PHE A 83 6.02 9.67 2.34
N ALA A 84 6.07 9.35 1.05
CA ALA A 84 7.16 9.74 0.17
C ALA A 84 6.62 10.66 -0.92
N ALA A 85 7.34 11.73 -1.21
CA ALA A 85 7.06 12.63 -2.34
C ALA A 85 8.40 13.11 -2.90
N ALA A 86 8.62 12.97 -4.22
CA ALA A 86 9.82 13.48 -4.91
C ALA A 86 11.13 13.34 -4.12
N ASP A 87 11.60 14.43 -3.51
CA ASP A 87 12.85 14.56 -2.76
C ASP A 87 12.70 14.41 -1.24
N GLN A 88 11.52 14.08 -0.72
CA GLN A 88 11.22 14.07 0.70
C GLN A 88 10.50 12.79 1.15
N VAL A 89 10.90 12.29 2.31
CA VAL A 89 10.17 11.27 3.06
C VAL A 89 9.73 11.88 4.38
N VAL A 90 8.45 11.70 4.70
CA VAL A 90 7.86 12.12 5.96
C VAL A 90 7.36 10.90 6.71
N LYS A 91 8.02 10.61 7.82
CA LYS A 91 7.59 9.60 8.77
C LYS A 91 6.65 10.27 9.78
N VAL A 92 5.40 9.81 9.80
CA VAL A 92 4.36 10.34 10.67
C VAL A 92 3.92 9.28 11.66
N GLU A 93 3.91 9.64 12.94
CA GLU A 93 3.38 8.82 14.03
C GLU A 93 1.97 9.31 14.35
N PHE A 94 1.00 8.39 14.29
CA PHE A 94 -0.41 8.67 14.57
C PHE A 94 -0.89 7.91 15.80
N MET A 95 -1.86 8.48 16.49
CA MET A 95 -2.80 7.77 17.35
C MET A 95 -4.16 7.79 16.69
N VAL A 96 -4.77 6.63 16.50
CA VAL A 96 -6.11 6.51 15.93
C VAL A 96 -7.00 5.83 16.95
N SER A 97 -8.12 6.47 17.28
CA SER A 97 -9.13 5.93 18.19
C SER A 97 -10.45 5.73 17.44
N GLU A 98 -11.10 4.58 17.65
CA GLU A 98 -12.44 4.35 17.11
C GLU A 98 -13.48 5.07 17.99
N VAL A 99 -14.09 6.13 17.48
CA VAL A 99 -15.15 6.88 18.18
C VAL A 99 -16.48 6.16 18.03
N SER A 100 -16.71 5.58 16.85
CA SER A 100 -17.83 4.70 16.53
C SER A 100 -17.48 3.78 15.36
N HIS A 101 -18.33 2.80 15.05
CA HIS A 101 -18.17 1.89 13.91
C HIS A 101 -18.00 2.58 12.54
N SER A 102 -18.36 3.86 12.44
CA SER A 102 -18.32 4.66 11.21
C SER A 102 -17.41 5.90 11.30
N GLU A 103 -16.79 6.18 12.44
CA GLU A 103 -16.00 7.39 12.66
C GLU A 103 -14.75 7.12 13.51
N PHE A 104 -13.62 7.61 13.04
CA PHE A 104 -12.32 7.53 13.69
C PHE A 104 -11.85 8.92 14.09
N GLU A 105 -11.22 9.04 15.25
CA GLU A 105 -10.45 10.21 15.64
C GLU A 105 -8.98 9.93 15.38
N VAL A 106 -8.35 10.79 14.60
CA VAL A 106 -6.95 10.71 14.22
C VAL A 106 -6.21 11.86 14.87
N GLN A 107 -5.11 11.53 15.55
CA GLN A 107 -4.18 12.48 16.13
C GLN A 107 -2.79 12.25 15.55
N VAL A 108 -2.18 13.31 15.03
CA VAL A 108 -0.79 13.36 14.60
C VAL A 108 0.07 13.63 15.82
N LEU A 109 0.82 12.62 16.26
CA LEU A 109 1.69 12.72 17.42
C LEU A 109 3.02 13.36 17.06
N ARG A 110 3.62 12.94 15.94
CA ARG A 110 4.96 13.36 15.54
C ARG A 110 5.15 13.27 14.05
N GLU A 111 5.93 14.20 13.52
CA GLU A 111 6.41 14.20 12.14
C GLU A 111 7.94 14.26 12.12
N ARG A 112 8.55 13.48 11.24
CA ARG A 112 9.98 13.56 10.94
C ARG A 112 10.16 13.60 9.43
N ARG A 113 10.86 14.62 8.97
CA ARG A 113 11.06 14.91 7.54
C ARG A 113 12.51 14.65 7.20
N HIS A 114 12.73 13.89 6.14
CA HIS A 114 14.06 13.58 5.62
C HIS A 114 14.07 13.92 4.14
N ARG A 115 15.09 14.65 3.69
CA ARG A 115 15.36 14.77 2.25
C ARG A 115 15.98 13.48 1.76
N ARG A 116 15.46 12.93 0.66
CA ARG A 116 16.13 11.93 -0.14
C ARG A 116 17.21 12.65 -0.94
N ASN A 117 18.45 12.21 -0.82
CA ASN A 117 19.52 12.69 -1.69
C ASN A 117 19.34 12.03 -3.06
N PHE A 118 18.54 12.65 -3.93
CA PHE A 118 18.50 12.24 -5.33
C PHE A 118 19.62 12.95 -6.09
N GLY A 119 20.46 12.16 -6.74
CA GLY A 119 21.61 12.62 -7.50
C GLY A 119 21.25 13.30 -8.82
N ASP A 120 20.01 13.13 -9.30
CA ASP A 120 19.48 13.81 -10.48
C ASP A 120 17.94 13.67 -10.46
N GLU A 121 17.24 14.66 -11.02
CA GLU A 121 15.85 14.64 -11.52
C GLU A 121 14.70 15.42 -10.82
N VAL A 122 13.88 15.94 -11.75
CA VAL A 122 12.55 16.59 -11.76
C VAL A 122 11.98 17.08 -10.43
N TYR A 123 11.96 18.41 -10.29
CA TYR A 123 11.33 19.11 -9.17
C TYR A 123 9.81 19.19 -9.34
N LEU A 124 9.08 18.93 -8.24
CA LEU A 124 7.67 19.34 -8.12
C LEU A 124 7.53 20.85 -8.30
N SER A 125 6.33 21.30 -8.67
CA SER A 125 6.00 22.71 -8.72
C SER A 125 6.13 23.35 -7.33
N ASN A 126 6.40 24.66 -7.29
CA ASN A 126 6.49 25.41 -6.02
C ASN A 126 5.22 25.29 -5.16
N GLU A 127 4.06 25.15 -5.80
CA GLU A 127 2.77 24.99 -5.13
C GLU A 127 2.68 23.63 -4.42
N GLU A 128 3.08 22.55 -5.08
CA GLU A 128 3.18 21.22 -4.48
C GLU A 128 4.17 21.19 -3.31
N TYR A 129 5.33 21.86 -3.44
CA TYR A 129 6.29 21.99 -2.34
C TYR A 129 5.72 22.71 -1.11
N SER A 130 4.92 23.76 -1.33
CA SER A 130 4.33 24.53 -0.23
C SER A 130 3.34 23.69 0.58
N ASN A 131 2.62 22.79 -0.09
CA ASN A 131 1.69 21.85 0.54
C ASN A 131 2.43 20.77 1.34
N LEU A 132 3.58 20.31 0.83
CA LEU A 132 4.46 19.40 1.58
C LEU A 132 4.99 20.07 2.84
N ALA A 133 5.20 21.40 2.88
CA ALA A 133 5.77 22.12 4.03
C ALA A 133 4.86 22.19 5.28
N VAL A 134 3.57 21.86 5.16
CA VAL A 134 2.62 21.96 6.28
C VAL A 134 2.94 20.94 7.38
N GLN A 135 3.30 21.43 8.57
CA GLN A 135 3.51 20.60 9.77
C GLN A 135 2.23 20.58 10.62
N LEU A 136 1.65 19.40 10.82
CA LEU A 136 0.43 19.19 11.59
C LEU A 136 0.72 18.90 13.06
N ALA A 137 1.78 18.15 13.38
CA ALA A 137 2.15 17.79 14.74
C ALA A 137 2.35 19.05 15.61
N GLY A 138 1.63 19.12 16.74
CA GLY A 138 1.62 20.29 17.63
C GLY A 138 0.76 21.47 17.17
N SER A 139 0.17 21.41 15.97
CA SER A 139 -0.78 22.42 15.49
C SER A 139 -2.20 22.15 15.98
N ARG A 140 -3.10 23.13 15.81
CA ARG A 140 -4.55 22.94 16.04
C ARG A 140 -5.17 21.90 15.08
N ALA A 141 -4.53 21.64 13.95
CA ALA A 141 -4.95 20.65 12.96
C ALA A 141 -4.30 19.27 13.21
N ALA A 142 -3.58 19.07 14.32
CA ALA A 142 -3.01 17.77 14.67
C ALA A 142 -4.08 16.72 14.93
N VAL A 143 -5.28 17.13 15.36
CA VAL A 143 -6.39 16.23 15.70
C VAL A 143 -7.58 16.49 14.79
N GLY A 144 -8.22 15.43 14.34
CA GLY A 144 -9.49 15.54 13.65
C GLY A 144 -10.16 14.20 13.43
N ARG A 145 -11.32 14.23 12.78
CA ARG A 145 -12.15 13.03 12.58
C ARG A 145 -12.22 12.64 11.12
N VAL A 146 -12.29 11.34 10.89
CA VAL A 146 -12.45 10.72 9.57
C VAL A 146 -13.60 9.75 9.60
N ARG A 147 -14.55 9.90 8.68
CA ARG A 147 -15.65 8.96 8.54
C ARG A 147 -15.25 7.80 7.65
N THR A 148 -15.83 6.63 7.90
CA THR A 148 -15.67 5.47 7.01
C THR A 148 -16.13 5.79 5.58
N LEU A 149 -17.16 6.62 5.42
CA LEU A 149 -17.59 7.10 4.10
C LEU A 149 -16.51 7.92 3.41
N ASP A 150 -15.68 8.65 4.15
CA ASP A 150 -14.56 9.38 3.55
C ASP A 150 -13.38 8.46 3.22
N ILE A 151 -13.19 7.37 3.96
CA ILE A 151 -12.18 6.37 3.61
C ILE A 151 -12.57 5.67 2.31
N VAL A 152 -13.85 5.31 2.18
CA VAL A 152 -14.38 4.60 1.01
C VAL A 152 -14.61 5.55 -0.17
N GLY A 153 -15.00 6.80 0.09
CA GLY A 153 -15.51 7.76 -0.90
C GLY A 153 -14.76 9.09 -0.97
N GLY A 154 -13.78 9.31 -0.11
CA GLY A 154 -13.08 10.59 0.02
C GLY A 154 -12.01 10.84 -1.03
N PHE A 155 -11.10 11.75 -0.68
CA PHE A 155 -10.19 12.47 -1.59
C PHE A 155 -9.33 11.52 -2.43
N TRP A 156 -8.99 10.37 -1.87
CA TRP A 156 -8.24 9.29 -2.51
C TRP A 156 -9.04 8.38 -3.44
N SER A 157 -10.35 8.31 -3.26
CA SER A 157 -11.11 7.14 -3.67
C SER A 157 -11.47 7.10 -5.16
N ALA A 158 -11.53 8.21 -5.90
CA ALA A 158 -11.98 8.16 -7.29
C ALA A 158 -10.88 7.62 -8.22
N GLU A 159 -9.74 8.31 -8.27
CA GLU A 159 -8.61 7.93 -9.13
C GLU A 159 -7.89 6.68 -8.61
N THR A 160 -7.68 6.54 -7.30
CA THR A 160 -7.00 5.35 -6.75
C THR A 160 -7.89 4.10 -6.83
N ARG A 161 -9.24 4.19 -6.74
CA ARG A 161 -10.10 3.02 -7.07
C ARG A 161 -10.05 2.70 -8.55
N GLN A 162 -9.97 3.69 -9.42
CA GLN A 162 -9.86 3.46 -10.85
C GLN A 162 -8.53 2.78 -11.21
N CYS A 163 -7.43 3.18 -10.56
CA CYS A 163 -6.12 2.58 -10.72
C CYS A 163 -6.02 1.18 -10.09
N ALA A 164 -6.50 0.99 -8.85
CA ALA A 164 -6.55 -0.34 -8.21
C ALA A 164 -7.46 -1.31 -8.96
N ARG A 165 -8.60 -0.84 -9.52
CA ARG A 165 -9.45 -1.64 -10.43
C ARG A 165 -8.71 -2.01 -11.70
N HIS A 166 -7.91 -1.10 -12.24
CA HIS A 166 -7.12 -1.36 -13.43
C HIS A 166 -6.05 -2.43 -13.18
N GLU A 167 -5.35 -2.38 -12.03
CA GLU A 167 -4.35 -3.39 -11.65
C GLU A 167 -4.95 -4.75 -11.33
N LEU A 168 -6.05 -4.80 -10.57
CA LEU A 168 -6.80 -6.04 -10.37
C LEU A 168 -7.27 -6.62 -11.71
N SER A 169 -7.74 -5.77 -12.62
CA SER A 169 -8.09 -6.21 -13.98
C SER A 169 -6.89 -6.73 -14.75
N LEU A 170 -5.70 -6.12 -14.61
CA LEU A 170 -4.46 -6.59 -15.25
C LEU A 170 -3.99 -7.93 -14.67
N GLN A 171 -3.97 -8.09 -13.35
CA GLN A 171 -3.62 -9.34 -12.70
C GLN A 171 -4.61 -10.46 -13.05
N GLU A 172 -5.92 -10.17 -13.07
CA GLU A 172 -6.93 -11.13 -13.51
C GLU A 172 -6.76 -11.52 -14.97
N ARG A 173 -6.41 -10.56 -15.85
CA ARG A 173 -6.11 -10.85 -17.27
C ARG A 173 -4.87 -11.74 -17.39
N GLN A 174 -3.79 -11.42 -16.68
CA GLN A 174 -2.56 -12.24 -16.67
C GLN A 174 -2.83 -13.65 -16.15
N GLY A 175 -3.59 -13.79 -15.07
CA GLY A 175 -4.01 -15.08 -14.52
C GLY A 175 -4.84 -15.91 -15.51
N LYS A 176 -5.79 -15.28 -16.21
CA LYS A 176 -6.60 -15.92 -17.26
C LYS A 176 -5.74 -16.34 -18.45
N THR A 177 -4.80 -15.51 -18.89
CA THR A 177 -3.88 -15.84 -19.99
C THR A 177 -2.99 -17.03 -19.64
N LEU A 178 -2.44 -17.08 -18.42
CA LEU A 178 -1.67 -18.21 -17.92
C LEU A 178 -2.50 -19.50 -17.86
N GLN A 179 -3.75 -19.43 -17.39
CA GLN A 179 -4.66 -20.58 -17.42
C GLN A 179 -4.93 -21.07 -18.84
N LEU A 180 -5.17 -20.16 -19.78
CA LEU A 180 -5.42 -20.51 -21.18
C LEU A 180 -4.21 -21.18 -21.82
N GLN A 181 -2.99 -20.66 -21.58
CA GLN A 181 -1.75 -21.27 -22.07
C GLN A 181 -1.57 -22.69 -21.53
N ARG A 182 -1.80 -22.91 -20.23
CA ARG A 182 -1.74 -24.24 -19.62
C ARG A 182 -2.76 -25.19 -20.24
N TYR A 183 -3.97 -24.72 -20.52
CA TYR A 183 -5.01 -25.51 -21.18
C TYR A 183 -4.61 -25.91 -22.60
N LEU A 184 -4.08 -24.99 -23.40
CA LEU A 184 -3.64 -25.26 -24.77
C LEU A 184 -2.47 -26.25 -24.80
N ALA A 185 -1.46 -26.06 -23.95
CA ALA A 185 -0.34 -27.00 -23.83
C ALA A 185 -0.81 -28.41 -23.43
N ALA A 186 -1.83 -28.52 -22.56
CA ALA A 186 -2.42 -29.79 -22.19
C ALA A 186 -3.22 -30.45 -23.34
N GLN A 187 -3.81 -29.67 -24.24
CA GLN A 187 -4.49 -30.18 -25.43
C GLN A 187 -3.49 -30.68 -26.48
N GLU A 188 -2.41 -29.94 -26.72
CA GLU A 188 -1.31 -30.37 -27.61
C GLU A 188 -0.66 -31.67 -27.13
N ALA A 189 -0.48 -31.82 -25.81
CA ALA A 189 0.02 -33.07 -25.23
C ALA A 189 -0.96 -34.26 -25.41
N LYS A 190 -2.26 -34.01 -25.53
CA LYS A 190 -3.30 -35.05 -25.72
C LYS A 190 -3.49 -35.44 -27.19
N CYS A 191 -3.18 -34.55 -28.12
CA CYS A 191 -3.23 -34.80 -29.56
C CYS A 191 -1.81 -34.90 -30.12
N PRO A 192 -1.12 -36.05 -29.96
CA PRO A 192 0.19 -36.22 -30.57
C PRO A 192 0.08 -35.98 -32.07
N THR A 193 0.90 -35.05 -32.57
CA THR A 193 0.93 -34.68 -33.98
C THR A 193 1.03 -35.96 -34.80
N PRO A 194 0.09 -36.23 -35.72
CA PRO A 194 0.16 -37.43 -36.53
C PRO A 194 1.52 -37.41 -37.23
N ALA A 195 2.30 -38.48 -37.02
CA ALA A 195 3.65 -38.60 -37.55
C ALA A 195 3.62 -38.21 -39.03
N ALA A 196 4.43 -37.21 -39.40
CA ALA A 196 4.47 -36.71 -40.76
C ALA A 196 4.59 -37.91 -41.71
N PRO A 197 3.72 -38.03 -42.73
CA PRO A 197 3.73 -39.17 -43.62
C PRO A 197 5.13 -39.32 -44.18
N GLY A 198 5.78 -40.43 -43.84
CA GLY A 198 7.15 -40.70 -44.24
C GLY A 198 7.29 -40.49 -45.73
N ARG A 199 8.24 -39.66 -46.15
CA ARG A 199 8.56 -39.46 -47.57
C ARG A 199 8.88 -40.83 -48.15
N VAL A 200 7.93 -41.39 -48.89
CA VAL A 200 8.16 -42.58 -49.72
C VAL A 200 9.16 -42.15 -50.78
N GLY A 201 10.41 -42.55 -50.61
CA GLY A 201 11.45 -42.32 -51.59
C GLY A 201 11.07 -43.07 -52.88
N CYS A 202 10.72 -42.32 -53.93
CA CYS A 202 10.68 -42.85 -55.28
C CYS A 202 12.11 -43.24 -55.67
N ARG A 203 12.39 -44.55 -55.70
CA ARG A 203 13.58 -45.08 -56.38
C ARG A 203 13.32 -45.07 -57.87
N ASN A 204 14.16 -44.36 -58.61
CA ASN A 204 14.33 -44.52 -60.06
C ASN A 204 15.17 -45.76 -60.36
#